data_AF-A0A519V915-F1
#
_entry.id   AF-A0A519V915-F1
#
_cell.length_a   1.000
_cell.length_b   1.000
_cell.length_c   1.000
_cell.angle_alpha   90.00
_cell.angle_beta   90.00
_cell.angle_gamma   90.00
#
_symmetry.space_group_name_H-M   'P 1'
#
loop_
_entity.id
_entity.type
_entity.pdbx_description
1 polymer ?
#
loop_
_entity_poly.entity_id
_entity_poly.type
_entity_poly.pdbx_seq_one_letter_code
_entity_poly.pdbx_strand_id
1 'polypeptide(L)'
;MCQSTLYLLKILRFFLLSTILLILDGKIAHSQTSIINGVITEERTNLPVLYVSIGIKNKPIGTVSDSVGKYSLTYNRADIANSDSIIFSAVGYHSLKLSWADFLKTEKSVKLSESPQLLETVNIKAQPSQIKNYGRSRASLVFFPAMYKNIPKHSDEKGREQATILKIDQNVFLRKLSFEINRRGFKKIKLRMNIYSVKQGIPDQSILGKDVVFDIQGTTEIGMPRAETIDLLPYQIHIKGQKEIAVSLAVLDLESLTADSTKPAFFIPSFPVPLKSSLFRIKGEAEWQKVSASYLLVALEVSSVKNGKNMETKNLEDSDADIIQGNATLSSLIYGNNNGKRIKVNQGEIYYETYGKGNPLFLLHGNNEQINSFREQIWFLSKNFKVIALDTRGQGNSVNHKVSPYKYEQFAEDLSAVMDALSIEKASLLGWSDGGNTALIFALKHPEKVDKMVLMGANLFPGNEAIEEGVLRLFENRRDSLMKRTDPVSQNQLRLTELVLKEPHINPSDLKSIAKPVLVVAGESDVVKREHTMLIHSSIKNSKLEIIKGGDHYVPLKNPDVFNKIVLDFLSPGNGER
;
A
#
# COMPACT_ATOMS: atom_id res chain seq x y z
N MET A 1 -18.07 -44.98 77.29
CA MET A 1 -17.65 -45.46 75.95
C MET A 1 -18.46 -44.89 74.77
N CYS A 2 -19.43 -43.98 74.95
CA CYS A 2 -20.33 -43.57 73.85
C CYS A 2 -20.12 -42.15 73.28
N GLN A 3 -19.41 -41.25 73.98
CA GLN A 3 -19.20 -39.87 73.50
C GLN A 3 -17.94 -39.69 72.65
N SER A 4 -16.87 -40.42 72.94
CA SER A 4 -15.60 -40.35 72.21
C SER A 4 -15.70 -40.90 70.78
N THR A 5 -16.50 -41.95 70.58
CA THR A 5 -16.76 -42.55 69.26
C THR A 5 -17.59 -41.63 68.36
N LEU A 6 -18.54 -40.88 68.93
CA LEU A 6 -19.39 -39.95 68.19
C LEU A 6 -18.62 -38.71 67.70
N TYR A 7 -17.63 -38.28 68.49
CA TYR A 7 -16.75 -37.15 68.13
C TYR A 7 -15.77 -37.53 67.02
N LEU A 8 -15.21 -38.74 67.08
CA LEU A 8 -14.32 -39.28 66.04
C LEU A 8 -15.04 -39.45 64.70
N LEU A 9 -16.29 -39.93 64.71
CA LEU A 9 -17.14 -40.06 63.52
C LEU A 9 -17.50 -38.70 62.91
N LYS A 10 -17.71 -37.64 63.72
CA LYS A 10 -17.95 -36.29 63.19
C LYS A 10 -16.70 -35.68 62.54
N ILE A 11 -15.53 -35.90 63.12
CA ILE A 11 -14.25 -35.45 62.54
C ILE A 11 -13.96 -36.21 61.23
N LEU A 12 -14.16 -37.53 61.19
CA LEU A 12 -13.99 -38.33 59.98
C LEU A 12 -14.95 -37.90 58.86
N ARG A 13 -16.20 -37.56 59.19
CA ARG A 13 -17.21 -37.11 58.23
C ARG A 13 -16.89 -35.71 57.68
N PHE A 14 -16.30 -34.84 58.51
CA PHE A 14 -15.83 -33.52 58.07
C PHE A 14 -14.59 -33.64 57.18
N PHE A 15 -13.66 -34.55 57.48
CA PHE A 15 -12.50 -34.86 56.64
C PHE A 15 -12.88 -35.57 55.33
N LEU A 16 -13.89 -36.46 55.34
CA LEU A 16 -14.40 -37.09 54.11
C LEU A 16 -15.17 -36.10 53.24
N LEU A 17 -15.96 -35.18 53.81
CA LEU A 17 -16.61 -34.12 53.04
C LEU A 17 -15.60 -33.11 52.48
N SER A 18 -14.53 -32.78 53.22
CA SER A 18 -13.49 -31.87 52.72
C SER A 18 -12.61 -32.51 51.66
N THR A 19 -12.35 -33.83 51.74
CA THR A 19 -11.63 -34.56 50.68
C THR A 19 -12.52 -34.81 49.46
N ILE A 20 -13.84 -35.02 49.61
CA ILE A 20 -14.76 -35.11 48.46
C ILE A 20 -14.96 -33.74 47.80
N LEU A 21 -14.97 -32.63 48.54
CA LEU A 21 -14.94 -31.29 47.94
C LEU A 21 -13.60 -30.99 47.24
N LEU A 22 -12.46 -31.41 47.81
CA LEU A 22 -11.14 -31.24 47.18
C LEU A 22 -10.90 -32.17 45.96
N ILE A 23 -11.64 -33.28 45.85
CA ILE A 23 -11.59 -34.17 44.68
C ILE A 23 -12.61 -33.76 43.60
N LEU A 24 -13.62 -32.95 43.93
CA LEU A 24 -14.56 -32.36 42.97
C LEU A 24 -14.08 -31.04 42.35
N ASP A 25 -13.05 -30.39 42.91
CA ASP A 25 -12.38 -29.21 42.33
C ASP A 25 -11.16 -29.55 41.44
N GLY A 26 -11.03 -30.82 41.03
CA GLY A 26 -9.98 -31.31 40.13
C GLY A 26 -10.20 -31.02 38.63
N LYS A 27 -11.00 -30.01 38.27
CA LYS A 27 -11.02 -29.42 36.91
C LYS A 27 -10.50 -28.00 36.96
N ILE A 28 -9.26 -27.83 37.43
CA ILE A 28 -8.44 -26.72 36.95
C ILE A 28 -8.11 -27.06 35.49
N ALA A 29 -9.06 -26.77 34.61
CA ALA A 29 -8.83 -26.71 33.18
C ALA A 29 -7.73 -25.66 32.99
N HIS A 30 -6.48 -26.11 32.87
CA HIS A 30 -5.41 -25.27 32.40
C HIS A 30 -5.87 -24.81 31.02
N SER A 31 -6.22 -23.54 30.90
CA SER A 31 -6.55 -22.92 29.61
C SER A 31 -5.28 -22.95 28.77
N GLN A 32 -5.09 -24.05 28.04
CA GLN A 32 -3.91 -24.24 27.21
C GLN A 32 -4.12 -23.41 25.94
N THR A 33 -3.50 -22.22 25.94
CA THR A 33 -3.38 -21.39 24.76
C THR A 33 -2.70 -22.18 23.65
N SER A 34 -3.31 -22.19 22.48
CA SER A 34 -2.82 -22.84 21.28
C SER A 34 -2.51 -21.80 20.22
N ILE A 35 -1.48 -22.07 19.40
CA ILE A 35 -1.08 -21.20 18.29
C ILE A 35 -1.15 -22.02 17.00
N ILE A 36 -1.81 -21.46 15.99
CA ILE A 36 -1.81 -22.00 14.63
C ILE A 36 -1.09 -21.01 13.73
N ASN A 37 -0.08 -21.51 13.01
CA ASN A 37 0.60 -20.74 11.98
C ASN A 37 0.19 -21.25 10.61
N GLY A 38 0.08 -20.35 9.64
CA GLY A 38 -0.26 -20.70 8.27
C GLY A 38 0.14 -19.63 7.28
N VAL A 39 -0.21 -19.87 6.02
CA VAL A 39 0.03 -18.95 4.90
C VAL A 39 -1.23 -18.85 4.05
N ILE A 40 -1.45 -17.68 3.46
CA ILE A 40 -2.58 -17.43 2.58
C ILE A 40 -2.05 -16.98 1.22
N THR A 41 -2.49 -17.68 0.18
CA THR A 41 -2.08 -17.41 -1.20
C THR A 41 -3.29 -17.27 -2.11
N GLU A 42 -3.12 -16.60 -3.24
CA GLU A 42 -4.14 -16.56 -4.28
C GLU A 42 -4.20 -17.92 -4.98
N GLU A 43 -5.41 -18.38 -5.28
CA GLU A 43 -5.68 -19.75 -5.74
C GLU A 43 -4.96 -20.12 -7.03
N ARG A 44 -4.93 -19.21 -8.02
CA ARG A 44 -4.41 -19.44 -9.37
C ARG A 44 -2.89 -19.26 -9.46
N THR A 45 -2.35 -18.24 -8.81
CA THR A 45 -0.96 -17.81 -8.91
C THR A 45 -0.08 -18.35 -7.79
N ASN A 46 -0.68 -18.79 -6.67
CA ASN A 46 0.00 -19.13 -5.42
C ASN A 46 0.85 -17.97 -4.85
N LEU A 47 0.65 -16.73 -5.31
CA LEU A 47 1.28 -15.57 -4.71
C LEU A 47 0.65 -15.25 -3.35
N PRO A 48 1.40 -14.72 -2.38
CA PRO A 48 0.84 -14.37 -1.08
C PRO A 48 -0.29 -13.34 -1.19
N VAL A 49 -1.35 -13.52 -0.40
CA VAL A 49 -2.39 -12.49 -0.22
C VAL A 49 -2.05 -11.71 1.04
N LEU A 50 -1.84 -10.42 0.88
CA LEU A 50 -1.37 -9.54 1.94
C LEU A 50 -2.52 -9.15 2.87
N TYR A 51 -2.23 -9.09 4.18
CA TYR A 51 -3.12 -8.48 5.17
C TYR A 51 -4.57 -9.01 5.17
N VAL A 52 -4.72 -10.32 5.02
CA VAL A 52 -6.01 -11.02 5.08
C VAL A 52 -6.51 -11.03 6.52
N SER A 53 -7.74 -10.58 6.74
CA SER A 53 -8.42 -10.70 8.03
C SER A 53 -8.83 -12.16 8.25
N ILE A 54 -8.46 -12.70 9.40
CA ILE A 54 -8.74 -14.09 9.78
C ILE A 54 -9.48 -14.05 11.11
N GLY A 55 -10.66 -14.64 11.21
CA GLY A 55 -11.41 -14.61 12.46
C GLY A 55 -12.42 -15.73 12.61
N ILE A 56 -12.76 -16.02 13.87
CA ILE A 56 -13.84 -16.93 14.20
C ILE A 56 -15.13 -16.11 14.28
N LYS A 57 -16.13 -16.52 13.49
CA LYS A 57 -17.39 -15.79 13.37
C LYS A 57 -18.02 -15.54 14.74
N ASN A 58 -18.39 -14.28 14.99
CA ASN A 58 -19.02 -13.78 16.22
C ASN A 58 -18.18 -13.97 17.50
N LYS A 59 -16.88 -14.25 17.36
CA LYS A 59 -16.00 -14.47 18.51
C LYS A 59 -14.83 -13.48 18.49
N PRO A 60 -14.33 -13.11 19.67
CA PRO A 60 -13.17 -12.23 19.81
C PRO A 60 -11.83 -12.92 19.51
N ILE A 61 -11.80 -13.81 18.51
CA ILE A 61 -10.66 -14.66 18.18
C ILE A 61 -10.34 -14.44 16.71
N GLY A 62 -9.11 -14.03 16.41
CA GLY A 62 -8.69 -13.70 15.05
C GLY A 62 -7.30 -13.06 15.02
N THR A 63 -6.81 -12.83 13.81
CA THR A 63 -5.55 -12.14 13.51
C THR A 63 -5.60 -11.58 12.08
N VAL A 64 -4.49 -11.04 11.59
CA VAL A 64 -4.32 -10.57 10.21
C VAL A 64 -3.01 -11.14 9.68
N SER A 65 -2.99 -11.58 8.41
CA SER A 65 -1.73 -12.01 7.78
C SER A 65 -0.75 -10.85 7.56
N ASP A 66 0.53 -11.14 7.42
CA ASP A 66 1.57 -10.15 7.14
C ASP A 66 1.69 -9.83 5.63
N SER A 67 2.72 -9.07 5.26
CA SER A 67 3.02 -8.68 3.88
C SER A 67 3.43 -9.84 2.98
N VAL A 68 3.67 -11.03 3.54
CA VAL A 68 4.01 -12.26 2.79
C VAL A 68 2.96 -13.35 3.02
N GLY A 69 1.74 -12.94 3.43
CA GLY A 69 0.59 -13.81 3.59
C GLY A 69 0.66 -14.77 4.77
N LYS A 70 1.67 -14.69 5.64
CA LYS A 70 1.78 -15.56 6.82
C LYS A 70 0.93 -15.03 7.96
N TYR A 71 0.35 -15.93 8.76
CA TYR A 71 -0.45 -15.55 9.92
C TYR A 71 -0.17 -16.45 11.12
N SER A 72 -0.46 -15.92 12.32
CA SER A 72 -0.39 -16.65 13.58
C SER A 72 -1.66 -16.40 14.39
N LEU A 73 -2.52 -17.41 14.48
CA LEU A 73 -3.78 -17.36 15.21
C LEU A 73 -3.61 -17.97 16.60
N THR A 74 -3.76 -17.14 17.62
CA THR A 74 -3.71 -17.57 19.03
C THR A 74 -5.13 -17.71 19.58
N TYR A 75 -5.43 -18.84 20.23
CA TYR A 75 -6.77 -19.14 20.76
C TYR A 75 -6.71 -20.12 21.93
N ASN A 76 -7.77 -20.21 22.74
CA ASN A 76 -7.96 -21.33 23.66
C ASN A 76 -8.91 -22.34 23.06
N ARG A 77 -8.59 -23.64 23.19
CA ARG A 77 -9.42 -24.71 22.62
C ARG A 77 -10.86 -24.70 23.17
N ALA A 78 -11.04 -24.34 24.44
CA ALA A 78 -12.37 -24.28 25.07
C ALA A 78 -13.28 -23.20 24.46
N ASP A 79 -12.71 -22.19 23.80
CA ASP A 79 -13.44 -21.04 23.28
C ASP A 79 -13.97 -21.28 21.85
N ILE A 80 -13.62 -22.39 21.19
CA ILE A 80 -14.01 -22.72 19.81
C ILE A 80 -14.61 -24.13 19.72
N ALA A 81 -15.86 -24.22 19.30
CA ALA A 81 -16.54 -25.46 18.97
C ALA A 81 -16.20 -25.90 17.54
N ASN A 82 -16.26 -27.20 17.26
CA ASN A 82 -15.99 -27.76 15.92
C ASN A 82 -16.92 -27.21 14.83
N SER A 83 -18.14 -26.81 15.20
CA SER A 83 -19.15 -26.20 14.31
C SER A 83 -18.93 -24.71 14.06
N ASP A 84 -18.05 -24.06 14.83
CA ASP A 84 -17.75 -22.65 14.58
C ASP A 84 -17.12 -22.47 13.21
N SER A 85 -17.28 -21.27 12.65
CA SER A 85 -16.72 -20.95 11.33
C SER A 85 -15.52 -20.05 11.47
N ILE A 86 -14.41 -20.42 10.84
CA ILE A 86 -13.30 -19.51 10.56
C ILE A 86 -13.53 -18.85 9.20
N ILE A 87 -13.30 -17.54 9.14
CA ILE A 87 -13.50 -16.71 7.96
C ILE A 87 -12.17 -16.04 7.61
N PHE A 88 -11.85 -16.07 6.32
CA PHE A 88 -10.71 -15.39 5.71
C PHE A 88 -11.28 -14.36 4.74
N SER A 89 -10.96 -13.08 4.96
CA SER A 89 -11.52 -11.97 4.17
C SER A 89 -10.44 -10.96 3.80
N ALA A 90 -10.41 -10.60 2.52
CA ALA A 90 -9.55 -9.56 1.97
C ALA A 90 -10.31 -8.83 0.85
N VAL A 91 -10.07 -7.53 0.71
CA VAL A 91 -10.65 -6.73 -0.37
C VAL A 91 -10.11 -7.27 -1.71
N GLY A 92 -11.00 -7.44 -2.69
CA GLY A 92 -10.67 -8.03 -3.99
C GLY A 92 -10.74 -9.56 -4.05
N TYR A 93 -11.09 -10.24 -2.95
CA TYR A 93 -11.20 -11.70 -2.87
C TYR A 93 -12.58 -12.14 -2.38
N HIS A 94 -13.02 -13.33 -2.81
CA HIS A 94 -14.17 -13.97 -2.19
C HIS A 94 -13.81 -14.38 -0.77
N SER A 95 -14.66 -14.03 0.20
CA SER A 95 -14.43 -14.45 1.59
C SER A 95 -14.58 -15.96 1.69
N LEU A 96 -13.53 -16.64 2.16
CA LEU A 96 -13.55 -18.07 2.39
C LEU A 96 -14.05 -18.35 3.80
N LYS A 97 -15.02 -19.25 3.91
CA LYS A 97 -15.58 -19.71 5.18
C LYS A 97 -15.40 -21.22 5.30
N LEU A 98 -14.76 -21.66 6.37
CA LEU A 98 -14.60 -23.08 6.70
C LEU A 98 -15.18 -23.38 8.08
N SER A 99 -15.65 -24.60 8.30
CA SER A 99 -15.86 -25.08 9.67
C SER A 99 -14.51 -25.17 10.38
N TRP A 100 -14.49 -24.95 11.70
CA TRP A 100 -13.28 -25.06 12.49
C TRP A 100 -12.68 -26.45 12.40
N ALA A 101 -13.51 -27.50 12.42
CA ALA A 101 -13.06 -28.88 12.27
C ALA A 101 -12.38 -29.14 10.90
N ASP A 102 -12.92 -28.59 9.81
CA ASP A 102 -12.33 -28.79 8.48
C ASP A 102 -11.06 -27.97 8.30
N PHE A 103 -11.03 -26.74 8.83
CA PHE A 103 -9.81 -25.95 8.89
C PHE A 103 -8.71 -26.68 9.67
N LEU A 104 -9.04 -27.35 10.78
CA LEU A 104 -8.06 -28.12 11.54
C LEU A 104 -7.47 -29.31 10.77
N LYS A 105 -8.14 -29.83 9.72
CA LYS A 105 -7.62 -30.90 8.85
C LYS A 105 -6.69 -30.40 7.74
N THR A 106 -6.70 -29.11 7.42
CA THR A 106 -5.82 -28.56 6.37
C THR A 106 -4.37 -28.46 6.86
N GLU A 107 -3.43 -28.25 5.95
CA GLU A 107 -2.05 -27.87 6.26
C GLU A 107 -1.91 -26.42 6.78
N LYS A 108 -3.04 -25.75 7.09
CA LYS A 108 -3.12 -24.33 7.49
C LYS A 108 -2.67 -23.35 6.40
N SER A 109 -2.32 -23.86 5.22
CA SER A 109 -2.24 -23.12 3.97
C SER A 109 -3.65 -22.95 3.39
N VAL A 110 -4.04 -21.71 3.12
CA VAL A 110 -5.38 -21.35 2.65
C VAL A 110 -5.28 -20.61 1.34
N LYS A 111 -6.15 -20.97 0.38
CA LYS A 111 -6.22 -20.31 -0.92
C LYS A 111 -7.45 -19.41 -1.00
N LEU A 112 -7.26 -18.19 -1.48
CA LEU A 112 -8.36 -17.25 -1.76
C LEU A 112 -8.51 -17.07 -3.26
N SER A 113 -9.76 -17.14 -3.73
CA SER A 113 -10.11 -16.87 -5.11
C SER A 113 -10.40 -15.37 -5.27
N GLU A 114 -9.90 -14.77 -6.35
CA GLU A 114 -10.20 -13.38 -6.69
C GLU A 114 -11.71 -13.18 -6.86
N SER A 115 -12.21 -12.04 -6.36
CA SER A 115 -13.59 -11.59 -6.58
C SER A 115 -13.54 -10.44 -7.58
N PRO A 116 -13.67 -10.70 -8.89
CA PRO A 116 -13.63 -9.64 -9.90
C PRO A 116 -14.80 -8.69 -9.67
N GLN A 117 -14.51 -7.47 -9.22
CA GLN A 117 -15.47 -6.38 -9.32
C GLN A 117 -15.42 -5.86 -10.75
N LEU A 118 -16.50 -6.09 -11.51
CA LEU A 118 -16.74 -5.41 -12.76
C LEU A 118 -16.81 -3.90 -12.47
N LEU A 119 -15.83 -3.16 -12.95
CA LEU A 119 -15.86 -1.70 -12.94
C LEU A 119 -16.96 -1.28 -13.91
N GLU A 120 -18.16 -1.02 -13.40
CA GLU A 120 -19.22 -0.40 -14.20
C GLU A 120 -18.72 0.97 -14.67
N THR A 121 -18.66 1.15 -15.99
CA THR A 121 -18.33 2.40 -16.64
C THR A 121 -19.34 3.47 -16.21
N VAL A 122 -18.93 4.37 -15.32
CA VAL A 122 -19.79 5.50 -14.94
C VAL A 122 -19.65 6.56 -16.01
N ASN A 123 -20.64 6.66 -16.89
CA ASN A 123 -20.81 7.82 -17.78
C ASN A 123 -21.15 9.06 -16.93
N ILE A 124 -20.12 9.74 -16.41
CA ILE A 124 -20.31 10.99 -15.67
C ILE A 124 -20.40 12.12 -16.69
N LYS A 125 -21.63 12.53 -17.04
CA LYS A 125 -21.82 13.92 -17.49
C LYS A 125 -21.42 14.82 -16.32
N ALA A 126 -20.53 15.78 -16.55
CA ALA A 126 -20.07 16.72 -15.53
C ALA A 126 -21.27 17.44 -14.90
N GLN A 127 -21.70 16.97 -13.72
CA GLN A 127 -22.70 17.64 -12.91
C GLN A 127 -21.99 18.54 -11.90
N PRO A 128 -22.55 19.71 -11.56
CA PRO A 128 -22.00 20.56 -10.51
C PRO A 128 -21.90 19.76 -9.20
N SER A 129 -20.68 19.57 -8.72
CA SER A 129 -20.42 18.90 -7.44
C SER A 129 -20.03 19.92 -6.37
N GLN A 130 -20.47 19.69 -5.13
CA GLN A 130 -20.10 20.50 -3.98
C GLN A 130 -19.15 19.72 -3.08
N ILE A 131 -18.05 20.34 -2.68
CA ILE A 131 -17.17 19.77 -1.67
C ILE A 131 -17.87 19.89 -0.31
N LYS A 132 -18.03 18.77 0.38
CA LYS A 132 -18.63 18.69 1.71
C LYS A 132 -17.73 17.90 2.64
N ASN A 133 -17.77 18.25 3.91
CA ASN A 133 -17.10 17.52 4.98
C ASN A 133 -18.14 16.82 5.86
N TYR A 134 -18.00 15.52 6.03
CA TYR A 134 -18.80 14.71 6.93
C TYR A 134 -17.95 14.24 8.10
N GLY A 135 -18.49 14.21 9.31
CA GLY A 135 -17.72 13.84 10.50
C GLY A 135 -16.98 15.03 11.11
N ARG A 136 -15.93 14.74 11.89
CA ARG A 136 -15.13 15.73 12.61
C ARG A 136 -13.72 15.22 12.81
N SER A 137 -12.71 16.05 12.53
CA SER A 137 -11.30 15.67 12.67
C SER A 137 -10.51 16.57 13.63
N ARG A 138 -11.18 17.52 14.30
CA ARG A 138 -10.58 18.42 15.31
C ARG A 138 -11.60 18.77 16.40
N ALA A 139 -11.21 18.72 17.67
CA ALA A 139 -12.04 19.14 18.80
C ALA A 139 -11.29 20.07 19.77
N SER A 140 -12.05 20.92 20.50
CA SER A 140 -11.53 21.74 21.60
C SER A 140 -11.49 21.00 22.95
N LEU A 141 -12.23 19.89 23.07
CA LEU A 141 -12.21 18.95 24.19
C LEU A 141 -12.25 17.52 23.65
N VAL A 142 -11.33 16.67 24.13
CA VAL A 142 -11.17 15.27 23.71
C VAL A 142 -11.62 14.33 24.82
N PHE A 143 -12.42 13.30 24.49
CA PHE A 143 -12.95 12.31 25.43
C PHE A 143 -12.57 10.88 25.00
N PHE A 144 -12.09 10.09 25.96
CA PHE A 144 -11.58 8.74 25.75
C PHE A 144 -12.53 7.71 26.38
N PRO A 145 -13.59 7.27 25.68
CA PRO A 145 -14.41 6.19 26.19
C PRO A 145 -13.58 4.92 26.35
N ALA A 146 -13.96 4.09 27.32
CA ALA A 146 -13.37 2.77 27.49
C ALA A 146 -13.73 1.87 26.29
N MET A 147 -12.91 1.90 25.26
CA MET A 147 -12.94 1.01 24.09
C MET A 147 -12.09 -0.23 24.38
N TYR A 148 -12.28 -1.29 23.59
CA TYR A 148 -11.53 -2.54 23.70
C TYR A 148 -11.59 -3.15 25.11
N LYS A 149 -12.81 -3.31 25.65
CA LYS A 149 -13.03 -4.02 26.90
C LYS A 149 -12.96 -5.54 26.70
N ASN A 150 -12.60 -6.26 27.76
CA ASN A 150 -12.58 -7.73 27.80
C ASN A 150 -11.70 -8.36 26.69
N ILE A 151 -10.54 -7.76 26.43
CA ILE A 151 -9.55 -8.32 25.50
C ILE A 151 -9.08 -9.68 26.05
N PRO A 152 -9.19 -10.78 25.27
CA PRO A 152 -8.63 -12.06 25.69
C PRO A 152 -7.14 -11.92 25.98
N LYS A 153 -6.65 -12.52 27.08
CA LYS A 153 -5.24 -12.43 27.51
C LYS A 153 -4.23 -12.85 26.42
N HIS A 154 -4.66 -13.66 25.46
CA HIS A 154 -3.84 -14.19 24.37
C HIS A 154 -4.09 -13.51 23.02
N SER A 155 -4.89 -12.44 23.00
CA SER A 155 -5.19 -11.68 21.80
C SER A 155 -4.06 -10.69 21.50
N ASP A 156 -3.62 -10.65 20.25
CA ASP A 156 -2.82 -9.54 19.71
C ASP A 156 -3.70 -8.32 19.38
N GLU A 157 -3.05 -7.25 18.91
CA GLU A 157 -3.68 -5.99 18.47
C GLU A 157 -4.27 -6.08 17.04
N LYS A 158 -3.82 -7.05 16.23
CA LYS A 158 -4.24 -7.18 14.84
C LYS A 158 -5.73 -7.48 14.73
N GLY A 159 -6.41 -6.83 13.79
CA GLY A 159 -7.85 -6.95 13.57
C GLY A 159 -8.72 -6.14 14.54
N ARG A 160 -8.13 -5.40 15.49
CA ARG A 160 -8.89 -4.40 16.28
C ARG A 160 -9.35 -3.28 15.36
N GLU A 161 -10.55 -2.80 15.58
CA GLU A 161 -11.17 -1.84 14.68
C GLU A 161 -12.09 -0.88 15.43
N GLN A 162 -12.04 0.42 15.09
CA GLN A 162 -12.99 1.42 15.55
C GLN A 162 -13.73 2.01 14.35
N ALA A 163 -15.02 2.29 14.52
CA ALA A 163 -15.88 2.80 13.47
C ALA A 163 -16.77 3.94 13.96
N THR A 164 -17.15 4.80 13.02
CA THR A 164 -18.19 5.80 13.23
C THR A 164 -19.14 5.85 12.05
N ILE A 165 -20.40 6.17 12.33
CA ILE A 165 -21.45 6.27 11.31
C ILE A 165 -21.59 7.73 10.88
N LEU A 166 -21.36 7.96 9.60
CA LEU A 166 -21.48 9.25 8.94
C LEU A 166 -22.76 9.25 8.09
N LYS A 167 -23.61 10.27 8.28
CA LYS A 167 -24.71 10.55 7.36
C LYS A 167 -24.14 11.35 6.21
N ILE A 168 -24.36 10.86 4.99
CA ILE A 168 -23.77 11.40 3.76
C ILE A 168 -24.87 11.64 2.72
N ASP A 169 -24.57 12.43 1.70
CA ASP A 169 -25.43 12.48 0.51
C ASP A 169 -25.39 11.11 -0.21
N GLN A 170 -26.46 10.81 -0.96
CA GLN A 170 -26.63 9.49 -1.59
C GLN A 170 -25.53 9.13 -2.60
N ASN A 171 -24.93 10.12 -3.23
CA ASN A 171 -23.94 9.94 -4.28
C ASN A 171 -22.74 10.83 -3.97
N VAL A 172 -21.71 10.23 -3.39
CA VAL A 172 -20.49 10.94 -3.00
C VAL A 172 -19.26 10.25 -3.55
N PHE A 173 -18.27 11.08 -3.85
CA PHE A 173 -16.93 10.66 -4.21
C PHE A 173 -15.97 11.07 -3.10
N LEU A 174 -15.28 10.11 -2.50
CA LEU A 174 -14.42 10.38 -1.35
C LEU A 174 -13.09 10.99 -1.79
N ARG A 175 -12.68 12.05 -1.10
CA ARG A 175 -11.45 12.80 -1.42
C ARG A 175 -10.39 12.68 -0.34
N LYS A 176 -10.77 12.81 0.93
CA LYS A 176 -9.81 12.71 2.04
C LYS A 176 -10.45 12.03 3.23
N LEU A 177 -9.64 11.28 3.96
CA LEU A 177 -9.92 10.83 5.31
C LEU A 177 -9.05 11.65 6.26
N SER A 178 -9.65 12.28 7.26
CA SER A 178 -8.92 12.93 8.34
C SER A 178 -9.34 12.33 9.67
N PHE A 179 -8.38 12.02 10.54
CA PHE A 179 -8.66 11.50 11.87
C PHE A 179 -7.57 11.89 12.85
N GLU A 180 -7.82 11.74 14.14
CA GLU A 180 -6.78 11.87 15.16
C GLU A 180 -6.37 10.49 15.68
N ILE A 181 -5.12 10.34 16.11
CA ILE A 181 -4.61 9.07 16.64
C ILE A 181 -3.63 9.29 17.80
N ASN A 182 -3.72 8.46 18.83
CA ASN A 182 -2.69 8.36 19.87
C ASN A 182 -1.49 7.55 19.34
N ARG A 183 -0.28 8.09 19.49
CA ARG A 183 0.96 7.55 18.89
C ARG A 183 1.99 7.02 19.88
N ARG A 184 1.64 6.91 21.16
CA ARG A 184 2.62 6.59 22.22
C ARG A 184 2.91 5.10 22.39
N GLY A 185 2.02 4.23 21.91
CA GLY A 185 2.09 2.78 22.15
C GLY A 185 2.93 1.99 21.15
N PHE A 186 3.45 2.63 20.10
CA PHE A 186 4.06 1.94 18.96
C PHE A 186 5.14 2.80 18.29
N LYS A 187 6.04 2.15 17.55
CA LYS A 187 6.95 2.82 16.61
C LYS A 187 6.29 3.03 15.26
N LYS A 188 5.58 2.01 14.79
CA LYS A 188 4.84 2.04 13.53
C LYS A 188 3.55 1.24 13.67
N ILE A 189 2.48 1.75 13.10
CA ILE A 189 1.22 1.03 12.95
C ILE A 189 0.77 1.07 11.48
N LYS A 190 0.27 -0.07 11.00
CA LYS A 190 -0.36 -0.18 9.68
C LYS A 190 -1.85 -0.32 9.86
N LEU A 191 -2.61 0.58 9.23
CA LEU A 191 -4.06 0.63 9.32
C LEU A 191 -4.70 0.37 7.96
N ARG A 192 -5.86 -0.26 7.99
CA ARG A 192 -6.80 -0.37 6.86
C ARG A 192 -8.01 0.52 7.14
N MET A 193 -8.41 1.33 6.17
CA MET A 193 -9.72 1.97 6.16
C MET A 193 -10.74 1.02 5.55
N ASN A 194 -11.87 0.81 6.23
CA ASN A 194 -13.02 0.14 5.64
C ASN A 194 -14.21 1.11 5.57
N ILE A 195 -15.12 0.79 4.64
CA ILE A 195 -16.43 1.43 4.55
C ILE A 195 -17.47 0.33 4.51
N TYR A 196 -18.45 0.43 5.38
CA TYR A 196 -19.57 -0.49 5.43
C TYR A 196 -20.89 0.22 5.12
N SER A 197 -21.82 -0.53 4.53
CA SER A 197 -23.23 -0.21 4.67
C SER A 197 -23.63 -0.26 6.14
N VAL A 198 -24.71 0.45 6.49
CA VAL A 198 -25.22 0.50 7.86
C VAL A 198 -26.57 -0.20 7.92
N LYS A 199 -26.71 -1.11 8.87
CA LYS A 199 -27.97 -1.79 9.17
C LYS A 199 -28.21 -1.69 10.67
N GLN A 200 -29.39 -1.19 11.06
CA GLN A 200 -29.75 -1.04 12.48
C GLN A 200 -28.73 -0.23 13.32
N GLY A 201 -28.04 0.73 12.69
CA GLY A 201 -27.07 1.58 13.37
C GLY A 201 -25.74 0.90 13.73
N ILE A 202 -25.40 -0.20 13.06
CA ILE A 202 -24.09 -0.86 13.12
C ILE A 202 -23.55 -1.15 11.69
N PRO A 203 -22.22 -1.30 11.50
CA PRO A 203 -21.65 -1.73 10.24
C PRO A 203 -22.14 -3.13 9.82
N ASP A 204 -22.51 -3.31 8.55
CA ASP A 204 -23.06 -4.56 8.00
C ASP A 204 -22.15 -5.17 6.93
N GLN A 205 -22.25 -4.71 5.68
CA GLN A 205 -21.46 -5.25 4.55
C GLN A 205 -20.38 -4.28 4.11
N SER A 206 -19.17 -4.79 3.85
CA SER A 206 -18.12 -3.97 3.24
C SER A 206 -18.55 -3.54 1.85
N ILE A 207 -18.48 -2.24 1.58
CA ILE A 207 -18.81 -1.64 0.28
C ILE A 207 -17.58 -1.01 -0.38
N LEU A 208 -16.40 -1.29 0.16
CA LEU A 208 -15.13 -0.83 -0.38
C LEU A 208 -14.65 -1.82 -1.45
N GLY A 209 -14.45 -1.34 -2.68
CA GLY A 209 -13.95 -2.15 -3.80
C GLY A 209 -12.43 -2.23 -3.93
N LYS A 210 -11.71 -1.32 -3.28
CA LYS A 210 -10.24 -1.25 -3.33
C LYS A 210 -9.67 -1.18 -1.92
N ASP A 211 -8.57 -1.87 -1.65
CA ASP A 211 -7.97 -1.86 -0.33
C ASP A 211 -7.31 -0.50 -0.03
N VAL A 212 -7.61 0.09 1.12
CA VAL A 212 -7.07 1.39 1.55
C VAL A 212 -6.20 1.15 2.78
N VAL A 213 -4.89 1.01 2.57
CA VAL A 213 -3.92 0.69 3.61
C VAL A 213 -2.85 1.78 3.70
N PHE A 214 -2.51 2.21 4.91
CA PHE A 214 -1.50 3.24 5.16
C PHE A 214 -0.78 3.02 6.48
N ASP A 215 0.41 3.62 6.59
CA ASP A 215 1.29 3.53 7.75
C ASP A 215 1.30 4.84 8.54
N ILE A 216 1.35 4.73 9.87
CA ILE A 216 1.52 5.87 10.77
C ILE A 216 2.72 5.63 11.67
N GLN A 217 3.59 6.63 11.74
CA GLN A 217 4.73 6.64 12.64
C GLN A 217 4.31 7.07 14.04
N GLY A 218 4.78 6.33 15.03
CA GLY A 218 4.64 6.64 16.44
C GLY A 218 5.49 7.83 16.87
N THR A 219 5.35 8.23 18.12
CA THR A 219 6.17 9.31 18.72
C THR A 219 6.47 9.01 20.18
N THR A 220 7.66 9.42 20.61
CA THR A 220 8.07 9.41 22.02
C THR A 220 7.64 10.68 22.76
N GLU A 221 7.13 11.69 22.04
CA GLU A 221 6.73 12.97 22.62
C GLU A 221 5.42 12.86 23.42
N ILE A 222 5.42 13.45 24.61
CA ILE A 222 4.24 13.55 25.47
C ILE A 222 3.38 14.71 24.94
N GLY A 223 2.32 14.40 24.19
CA GLY A 223 1.34 15.39 23.74
C GLY A 223 -0.07 14.83 23.51
N MET A 224 -0.99 15.70 23.07
CA MET A 224 -2.34 15.34 22.61
C MET A 224 -2.27 14.41 21.38
N PRO A 225 -3.34 13.65 21.06
CA PRO A 225 -3.47 12.96 19.77
C PRO A 225 -3.16 13.88 18.59
N ARG A 226 -2.52 13.34 17.55
CA ARG A 226 -2.16 14.12 16.35
C ARG A 226 -3.13 13.83 15.23
N ALA A 227 -3.48 14.88 14.49
CA ALA A 227 -4.25 14.75 13.27
C ALA A 227 -3.43 14.05 12.18
N GLU A 228 -4.12 13.21 11.44
CA GLU A 228 -3.66 12.50 10.26
C GLU A 228 -4.62 12.80 9.11
N THR A 229 -4.10 12.84 7.89
CA THR A 229 -4.93 13.03 6.70
C THR A 229 -4.40 12.16 5.57
N ILE A 230 -5.28 11.31 5.08
CA ILE A 230 -5.02 10.38 4.00
C ILE A 230 -5.76 10.88 2.77
N ASP A 231 -5.04 11.02 1.67
CA ASP A 231 -5.65 11.30 0.37
C ASP A 231 -6.40 10.04 -0.10
N LEU A 232 -7.70 10.19 -0.35
CA LEU A 232 -8.58 9.12 -0.83
C LEU A 232 -8.87 9.19 -2.33
N LEU A 233 -8.52 10.31 -2.99
CA LEU A 233 -8.57 10.42 -4.45
C LEU A 233 -7.92 9.22 -5.18
N PRO A 234 -6.78 8.66 -4.71
CA PRO A 234 -6.17 7.46 -5.30
C PRO A 234 -7.09 6.28 -5.51
N TYR A 235 -7.98 6.07 -4.56
CA TYR A 235 -8.76 4.85 -4.47
C TYR A 235 -10.07 4.95 -5.26
N GLN A 236 -10.39 6.13 -5.80
CA GLN A 236 -11.57 6.37 -6.63
C GLN A 236 -12.89 5.90 -5.99
N ILE A 237 -13.05 6.13 -4.69
CA ILE A 237 -14.15 5.52 -3.94
C ILE A 237 -15.44 6.31 -4.18
N HIS A 238 -16.34 5.71 -4.96
CA HIS A 238 -17.69 6.20 -5.17
C HIS A 238 -18.66 5.43 -4.27
N ILE A 239 -19.39 6.17 -3.43
CA ILE A 239 -20.50 5.63 -2.66
C ILE A 239 -21.79 6.08 -3.33
N LYS A 240 -22.58 5.11 -3.82
CA LYS A 240 -23.85 5.34 -4.51
C LYS A 240 -25.02 4.77 -3.70
N GLY A 241 -26.15 5.49 -3.68
CA GLY A 241 -27.39 5.08 -3.03
C GLY A 241 -27.40 5.08 -1.50
N GLN A 242 -26.25 5.20 -0.81
CA GLN A 242 -26.16 5.13 0.65
C GLN A 242 -26.46 6.49 1.30
N LYS A 243 -27.39 6.53 2.25
CA LYS A 243 -27.68 7.73 3.06
C LYS A 243 -26.81 7.85 4.30
N GLU A 244 -26.22 6.75 4.70
CA GLU A 244 -25.26 6.66 5.79
C GLU A 244 -24.29 5.52 5.53
N ILE A 245 -23.06 5.71 6.01
CA ILE A 245 -21.99 4.72 5.92
C ILE A 245 -21.29 4.62 7.28
N ALA A 246 -20.76 3.44 7.60
CA ALA A 246 -19.79 3.33 8.67
C ALA A 246 -18.38 3.42 8.09
N VAL A 247 -17.59 4.36 8.58
CA VAL A 247 -16.16 4.48 8.30
C VAL A 247 -15.40 3.91 9.46
N SER A 248 -14.45 3.03 9.19
CA SER A 248 -13.65 2.41 10.24
C SER A 248 -12.17 2.37 9.90
N LEU A 249 -11.38 2.17 10.95
CA LEU A 249 -9.94 1.95 10.89
C LEU A 249 -9.58 0.69 11.66
N ALA A 250 -9.00 -0.26 10.95
CA ALA A 250 -8.61 -1.58 11.45
C ALA A 250 -7.08 -1.73 11.49
N VAL A 251 -6.56 -2.33 12.56
CA VAL A 251 -5.13 -2.60 12.71
C VAL A 251 -4.73 -3.81 11.90
N LEU A 252 -3.82 -3.65 10.94
CA LEU A 252 -3.26 -4.76 10.16
C LEU A 252 -1.94 -5.25 10.75
N ASP A 253 -1.10 -4.32 11.18
CA ASP A 253 0.21 -4.64 11.76
C ASP A 253 0.65 -3.55 12.75
N LEU A 254 1.50 -3.94 13.71
CA LEU A 254 1.90 -3.07 14.81
C LEU A 254 3.30 -3.42 15.30
N GLU A 255 4.23 -2.46 15.20
CA GLU A 255 5.50 -2.51 15.92
C GLU A 255 5.32 -1.82 17.28
N SER A 256 4.89 -2.59 18.28
CA SER A 256 4.57 -2.10 19.62
C SER A 256 5.83 -1.64 20.39
N LEU A 257 5.67 -0.60 21.21
CA LEU A 257 6.67 -0.17 22.20
C LEU A 257 6.43 -0.81 23.59
N THR A 258 5.30 -1.50 23.77
CA THR A 258 4.94 -2.23 24.99
C THR A 258 4.78 -3.72 24.70
N ALA A 259 5.22 -4.57 25.63
CA ALA A 259 4.97 -6.02 25.57
C ALA A 259 3.56 -6.41 26.05
N ASP A 260 2.83 -5.50 26.70
CA ASP A 260 1.47 -5.74 27.20
C ASP A 260 0.43 -5.39 26.14
N SER A 261 -0.09 -6.42 25.45
CA SER A 261 -1.15 -6.28 24.43
C SER A 261 -2.53 -5.98 25.02
N THR A 262 -2.70 -6.02 26.34
CA THR A 262 -3.99 -5.65 26.97
C THR A 262 -4.21 -4.14 27.03
N LYS A 263 -3.16 -3.35 26.77
CA LYS A 263 -3.24 -1.89 26.63
C LYS A 263 -3.26 -1.52 25.15
N PRO A 264 -4.30 -0.81 24.66
CA PRO A 264 -4.42 -0.50 23.25
C PRO A 264 -3.32 0.46 22.79
N ALA A 265 -2.47 0.00 21.87
CA ALA A 265 -1.51 0.86 21.18
C ALA A 265 -2.19 1.79 20.16
N PHE A 266 -3.35 1.36 19.64
CA PHE A 266 -4.18 2.09 18.69
C PHE A 266 -5.42 2.65 19.37
N PHE A 267 -5.64 3.96 19.22
CA PHE A 267 -6.88 4.59 19.64
C PHE A 267 -7.13 5.88 18.87
N ILE A 268 -8.34 6.00 18.31
CA ILE A 268 -8.91 7.22 17.76
C ILE A 268 -9.73 7.90 18.85
N PRO A 269 -9.40 9.13 19.23
CA PRO A 269 -10.18 9.90 20.18
C PRO A 269 -11.62 10.09 19.72
N SER A 270 -12.50 10.26 20.69
CA SER A 270 -13.88 10.62 20.43
C SER A 270 -14.22 11.92 21.14
N PHE A 271 -15.38 12.46 20.83
CA PHE A 271 -15.94 13.55 21.59
C PHE A 271 -17.38 13.22 21.98
N PRO A 272 -17.86 13.74 23.13
CA PRO A 272 -19.16 13.40 23.65
C PRO A 272 -20.25 14.07 22.81
N VAL A 273 -21.12 13.25 22.19
CA VAL A 273 -22.27 13.74 21.43
C VAL A 273 -23.50 12.92 21.79
N PRO A 274 -24.53 13.52 22.39
CA PRO A 274 -25.80 12.84 22.66
C PRO A 274 -26.36 12.20 21.38
N LEU A 275 -26.97 11.02 21.52
CA LEU A 275 -27.62 10.28 20.43
C LEU A 275 -26.69 9.77 19.31
N LYS A 276 -25.38 10.01 19.41
CA LYS A 276 -24.37 9.38 18.56
C LYS A 276 -23.68 8.24 19.30
N SER A 277 -23.08 7.34 18.52
CA SER A 277 -22.25 6.28 19.07
C SER A 277 -21.04 6.03 18.18
N SER A 278 -19.92 5.77 18.82
CA SER A 278 -18.79 5.11 18.19
C SER A 278 -18.97 3.61 18.34
N LEU A 279 -18.30 2.86 17.48
CA LEU A 279 -18.32 1.41 17.51
C LEU A 279 -16.89 0.88 17.54
N PHE A 280 -16.71 -0.31 18.08
CA PHE A 280 -15.46 -1.04 17.96
C PHE A 280 -15.71 -2.54 17.94
N ARG A 281 -14.74 -3.28 17.46
CA ARG A 281 -14.64 -4.72 17.66
C ARG A 281 -13.19 -5.09 17.88
N ILE A 282 -12.97 -6.13 18.67
CA ILE A 282 -11.61 -6.51 19.07
C ILE A 282 -10.94 -7.42 18.04
N LYS A 283 -11.73 -8.05 17.14
CA LYS A 283 -11.29 -8.83 15.98
C LYS A 283 -12.24 -8.64 14.80
N GLY A 284 -11.74 -8.86 13.59
CA GLY A 284 -12.46 -8.62 12.33
C GLY A 284 -13.74 -9.44 12.14
N GLU A 285 -13.96 -10.51 12.91
CA GLU A 285 -15.19 -11.32 12.87
C GLU A 285 -15.98 -11.27 14.19
N ALA A 286 -15.53 -10.47 15.15
CA ALA A 286 -16.25 -10.26 16.41
C ALA A 286 -17.44 -9.31 16.20
N GLU A 287 -18.44 -9.42 17.07
CA GLU A 287 -19.58 -8.50 17.07
C GLU A 287 -19.15 -7.06 17.35
N TRP A 288 -19.81 -6.11 16.69
CA TRP A 288 -19.64 -4.69 16.94
C TRP A 288 -20.18 -4.30 18.31
N GLN A 289 -19.34 -3.69 19.12
CA GLN A 289 -19.70 -3.10 20.39
C GLN A 289 -19.95 -1.61 20.22
N LYS A 290 -21.04 -1.12 20.80
CA LYS A 290 -21.47 0.27 20.72
C LYS A 290 -21.07 1.04 21.96
N VAL A 291 -20.54 2.24 21.77
CA VAL A 291 -20.27 3.19 22.85
C VAL A 291 -21.20 4.39 22.70
N SER A 292 -22.14 4.48 23.63
CA SER A 292 -23.12 5.57 23.70
C SER A 292 -22.47 6.92 23.97
N ALA A 293 -23.12 8.00 23.51
CA ALA A 293 -22.68 9.37 23.71
C ALA A 293 -21.23 9.62 23.27
N SER A 294 -20.81 8.99 22.17
CA SER A 294 -19.46 9.07 21.64
C SER A 294 -19.52 9.24 20.12
N TYR A 295 -18.63 10.07 19.58
CA TYR A 295 -18.47 10.23 18.14
C TYR A 295 -16.97 10.33 17.83
N LEU A 296 -16.43 9.40 17.04
CA LEU A 296 -14.99 9.36 16.76
C LEU A 296 -14.58 10.61 15.99
N LEU A 297 -13.35 11.07 16.27
CA LEU A 297 -12.71 12.13 15.50
C LEU A 297 -12.19 11.56 14.18
N VAL A 298 -13.14 11.26 13.30
CA VAL A 298 -12.95 10.88 11.90
C VAL A 298 -13.82 11.79 11.04
N ALA A 299 -13.26 12.31 9.95
CA ALA A 299 -13.93 13.10 8.94
C ALA A 299 -13.61 12.61 7.53
N LEU A 300 -14.58 12.77 6.64
CA LEU A 300 -14.45 12.57 5.21
C LEU A 300 -14.70 13.89 4.48
N GLU A 301 -13.73 14.31 3.67
CA GLU A 301 -13.96 15.31 2.62
C GLU A 301 -14.44 14.58 1.37
N VAL A 302 -15.55 15.03 0.79
CA VAL A 302 -16.15 14.39 -0.40
C VAL A 302 -16.61 15.40 -1.43
N SER A 303 -16.68 14.99 -2.69
CA SER A 303 -17.47 15.66 -3.71
C SER A 303 -18.87 15.05 -3.74
N SER A 304 -19.90 15.86 -3.55
CA SER A 304 -21.30 15.43 -3.59
C SER A 304 -22.03 15.98 -4.82
N VAL A 305 -22.83 15.15 -5.47
CA VAL A 305 -23.66 15.53 -6.62
C VAL A 305 -25.09 15.79 -6.15
N LYS A 306 -25.67 16.96 -6.47
CA LYS A 306 -27.08 17.24 -6.18
C LYS A 306 -27.97 16.35 -7.07
N ASN A 307 -28.91 15.61 -6.47
CA ASN A 307 -29.88 14.79 -7.19
C ASN A 307 -30.70 15.64 -8.21
N GLY A 308 -30.33 15.58 -9.48
CA GLY A 308 -31.21 15.86 -10.62
C GLY A 308 -31.94 14.58 -11.02
N LYS A 309 -33.22 14.68 -11.37
CA LYS A 309 -34.17 13.58 -11.68
C LYS A 309 -33.53 12.37 -12.39
N ASN A 310 -33.90 11.17 -11.92
CA ASN A 310 -33.60 9.85 -12.48
C ASN A 310 -33.53 9.87 -14.03
N MET A 311 -32.42 9.41 -14.60
CA MET A 311 -32.37 9.02 -16.02
C MET A 311 -32.32 7.51 -16.13
N GLU A 312 -33.22 6.98 -16.96
CA GLU A 312 -33.32 5.59 -17.37
C GLU A 312 -32.06 5.13 -18.11
N THR A 313 -31.63 3.89 -17.84
CA THR A 313 -30.57 3.19 -18.54
C THR A 313 -31.04 2.77 -19.94
N LYS A 314 -30.40 3.29 -20.98
CA LYS A 314 -30.49 2.74 -22.35
C LYS A 314 -29.23 1.94 -22.64
N ASN A 315 -29.41 0.69 -23.07
CA ASN A 315 -28.37 -0.17 -23.62
C ASN A 315 -27.85 0.40 -24.94
N LEU A 316 -26.53 0.40 -25.12
CA LEU A 316 -25.90 0.50 -26.43
C LEU A 316 -24.75 -0.52 -26.50
N GLU A 317 -24.88 -1.41 -27.47
CA GLU A 317 -23.86 -2.31 -27.99
C GLU A 317 -22.81 -1.52 -28.80
N ASP A 318 -21.59 -2.05 -28.82
CA ASP A 318 -20.45 -1.76 -29.70
C ASP A 318 -20.00 -0.31 -29.94
N SER A 319 -18.91 0.08 -29.25
CA SER A 319 -17.69 0.62 -29.89
C SER A 319 -16.57 0.84 -28.85
N ASP A 320 -15.66 -0.12 -28.74
CA ASP A 320 -14.44 -0.04 -27.92
C ASP A 320 -13.42 0.94 -28.53
N ALA A 321 -13.48 2.24 -28.20
CA ALA A 321 -12.38 3.16 -28.53
C ALA A 321 -12.25 4.45 -27.69
N ASP A 322 -13.29 4.95 -27.03
CA ASP A 322 -13.32 6.37 -26.59
C ASP A 322 -13.50 6.62 -25.08
N ILE A 323 -13.29 5.64 -24.19
CA ILE A 323 -13.72 5.75 -22.78
C ILE A 323 -12.65 6.33 -21.81
N ILE A 324 -11.43 6.63 -22.26
CA ILE A 324 -10.39 7.25 -21.38
C ILE A 324 -10.32 8.76 -21.61
N GLN A 325 -11.44 9.47 -21.43
CA GLN A 325 -11.46 10.93 -21.35
C GLN A 325 -12.05 11.36 -19.99
N GLY A 326 -11.24 11.29 -18.92
CA GLY A 326 -11.64 11.85 -17.63
C GLY A 326 -10.63 11.63 -16.51
N ASN A 327 -10.02 12.72 -16.03
CA ASN A 327 -9.14 12.86 -14.86
C ASN A 327 -7.71 12.32 -14.92
N ALA A 328 -6.79 13.24 -15.22
CA ALA A 328 -5.34 13.17 -15.02
C ALA A 328 -4.86 12.61 -13.68
N THR A 329 -5.59 12.99 -12.64
CA THR A 329 -5.24 12.73 -11.24
C THR A 329 -5.68 11.34 -10.79
N LEU A 330 -6.48 10.64 -11.60
CA LEU A 330 -7.01 9.31 -11.29
C LEU A 330 -6.15 8.19 -11.88
N SER A 331 -5.46 8.46 -12.99
CA SER A 331 -4.51 7.53 -13.59
C SER A 331 -3.19 7.49 -12.81
N SER A 332 -2.79 8.60 -12.18
CA SER A 332 -1.59 8.75 -11.34
C SER A 332 -1.52 7.82 -10.11
N LEU A 333 -2.60 7.12 -9.77
CA LEU A 333 -2.71 6.38 -8.50
C LEU A 333 -2.92 4.88 -8.68
N ILE A 334 -2.96 4.43 -9.94
CA ILE A 334 -3.10 3.02 -10.33
C ILE A 334 -1.88 2.51 -11.10
N TYR A 335 -0.97 3.42 -11.49
CA TYR A 335 0.24 3.08 -12.20
C TYR A 335 1.12 2.12 -11.39
N GLY A 336 1.50 1.01 -11.99
CA GLY A 336 2.20 -0.09 -11.32
C GLY A 336 1.30 -1.04 -10.53
N ASN A 337 -0.03 -0.89 -10.56
CA ASN A 337 -0.99 -1.79 -9.92
C ASN A 337 -2.21 -2.08 -10.83
N ASN A 338 -2.05 -1.91 -12.15
CA ASN A 338 -3.06 -2.25 -13.15
C ASN A 338 -2.86 -3.67 -13.70
N ASN A 339 -3.68 -4.05 -14.70
CA ASN A 339 -3.47 -5.23 -15.55
C ASN A 339 -2.25 -5.07 -16.49
N GLY A 340 -1.10 -4.64 -15.97
CA GLY A 340 0.15 -4.59 -16.70
C GLY A 340 0.62 -5.99 -17.11
N LYS A 341 1.55 -6.01 -18.05
CA LYS A 341 2.04 -7.24 -18.69
C LYS A 341 3.46 -7.51 -18.24
N ARG A 342 3.88 -8.77 -18.35
CA ARG A 342 5.24 -9.20 -18.05
C ARG A 342 5.92 -9.70 -19.31
N ILE A 343 7.16 -9.30 -19.51
CA ILE A 343 8.05 -9.85 -20.54
C ILE A 343 9.13 -10.65 -19.84
N LYS A 344 9.30 -11.91 -20.28
CA LYS A 344 10.41 -12.74 -19.84
C LYS A 344 11.70 -12.18 -20.43
N VAL A 345 12.66 -11.91 -19.57
CA VAL A 345 14.01 -11.50 -19.91
C VAL A 345 14.99 -12.53 -19.36
N ASN A 346 16.28 -12.39 -19.66
CA ASN A 346 17.28 -13.31 -19.14
C ASN A 346 17.24 -13.36 -17.60
N GLN A 347 16.86 -14.51 -17.03
CA GLN A 347 16.81 -14.75 -15.58
C GLN A 347 15.90 -13.77 -14.80
N GLY A 348 14.83 -13.27 -15.42
CA GLY A 348 13.88 -12.37 -14.77
C GLY A 348 12.63 -12.11 -15.60
N GLU A 349 11.74 -11.30 -15.03
CA GLU A 349 10.53 -10.83 -15.71
C GLU A 349 10.37 -9.33 -15.49
N ILE A 350 10.20 -8.59 -16.57
CA ILE A 350 9.96 -7.14 -16.51
C ILE A 350 8.47 -6.88 -16.65
N TYR A 351 7.90 -6.30 -15.60
CA TYR A 351 6.55 -5.78 -15.60
C TYR A 351 6.52 -4.40 -16.26
N TYR A 352 5.52 -4.18 -17.11
CA TYR A 352 5.30 -2.91 -17.78
C TYR A 352 3.83 -2.60 -17.96
N GLU A 353 3.54 -1.32 -18.12
CA GLU A 353 2.22 -0.82 -18.46
C GLU A 353 2.32 0.08 -19.70
N THR A 354 1.23 0.18 -20.47
CA THR A 354 1.18 1.00 -21.68
C THR A 354 -0.01 1.94 -21.63
N TYR A 355 0.23 3.20 -21.98
CA TYR A 355 -0.75 4.28 -21.95
C TYR A 355 -0.67 5.13 -23.21
N GLY A 356 -1.82 5.63 -23.68
CA GLY A 356 -1.88 6.50 -24.84
C GLY A 356 -1.59 5.79 -26.16
N LYS A 357 -1.38 6.60 -27.20
CA LYS A 357 -1.11 6.18 -28.59
C LYS A 357 -0.07 7.13 -29.20
N GLY A 358 0.54 6.74 -30.32
CA GLY A 358 1.53 7.55 -31.03
C GLY A 358 2.95 7.00 -30.89
N ASN A 359 3.94 7.88 -31.01
CA ASN A 359 5.36 7.49 -30.95
C ASN A 359 5.68 6.87 -29.58
N PRO A 360 6.43 5.75 -29.53
CA PRO A 360 6.75 5.07 -28.28
C PRO A 360 7.69 5.90 -27.41
N LEU A 361 7.34 6.02 -26.14
CA LEU A 361 8.13 6.69 -25.10
C LEU A 361 8.27 5.75 -23.90
N PHE A 362 9.48 5.29 -23.62
CA PHE A 362 9.75 4.48 -22.44
C PHE A 362 10.08 5.34 -21.22
N LEU A 363 9.50 5.01 -20.07
CA LEU A 363 9.81 5.66 -18.80
C LEU A 363 10.58 4.70 -17.87
N LEU A 364 11.74 5.16 -17.36
CA LEU A 364 12.66 4.38 -16.52
C LEU A 364 12.85 5.08 -15.17
N HIS A 365 12.37 4.45 -14.08
CA HIS A 365 12.28 5.08 -12.75
C HIS A 365 13.62 5.02 -11.98
N GLY A 366 13.69 5.67 -10.82
CA GLY A 366 14.88 5.73 -9.98
C GLY A 366 15.15 4.47 -9.14
N ASN A 367 16.17 4.52 -8.29
CA ASN A 367 16.51 3.41 -7.40
C ASN A 367 15.43 3.17 -6.34
N ASN A 368 15.11 1.90 -6.11
CA ASN A 368 14.13 1.46 -5.12
C ASN A 368 12.75 2.12 -5.30
N GLU A 369 12.38 2.35 -6.56
CA GLU A 369 11.13 2.93 -7.01
C GLU A 369 10.30 1.93 -7.83
N GLN A 370 9.26 2.42 -8.50
CA GLN A 370 8.34 1.66 -9.35
C GLN A 370 7.67 2.60 -10.37
N ILE A 371 6.90 2.06 -11.31
CA ILE A 371 6.15 2.79 -12.35
C ILE A 371 5.39 4.01 -11.79
N ASN A 372 4.82 3.90 -10.57
CA ASN A 372 4.09 4.98 -9.90
C ASN A 372 4.94 6.23 -9.58
N SER A 373 6.26 6.15 -9.70
CA SER A 373 7.14 7.31 -9.62
C SER A 373 6.89 8.30 -10.76
N PHE A 374 6.44 7.83 -11.93
CA PHE A 374 6.11 8.70 -13.06
C PHE A 374 4.65 9.13 -13.10
N ARG A 375 3.96 9.05 -11.98
CA ARG A 375 2.51 9.24 -11.98
C ARG A 375 2.03 10.58 -12.51
N GLU A 376 2.82 11.63 -12.33
CA GLU A 376 2.51 12.95 -12.86
C GLU A 376 2.89 13.09 -14.35
N GLN A 377 3.79 12.23 -14.85
CA GLN A 377 4.28 12.22 -16.23
C GLN A 377 3.42 11.35 -17.14
N ILE A 378 3.05 10.13 -16.69
CA ILE A 378 2.42 9.12 -17.55
C ILE A 378 1.15 9.68 -18.19
N TRP A 379 0.24 10.26 -17.39
CA TRP A 379 -0.99 10.83 -17.95
C TRP A 379 -0.70 11.95 -18.93
N PHE A 380 0.12 12.91 -18.52
CA PHE A 380 0.40 14.11 -19.28
C PHE A 380 1.00 13.77 -20.64
N LEU A 381 2.00 12.88 -20.66
CA LEU A 381 2.72 12.47 -21.87
C LEU A 381 1.90 11.49 -22.72
N SER A 382 1.02 10.67 -22.12
CA SER A 382 0.18 9.71 -22.87
C SER A 382 -0.81 10.36 -23.84
N LYS A 383 -1.04 11.68 -23.71
CA LYS A 383 -1.83 12.46 -24.67
C LYS A 383 -1.16 12.59 -26.04
N ASN A 384 0.17 12.47 -26.09
CA ASN A 384 0.97 12.70 -27.29
C ASN A 384 1.83 11.48 -27.68
N PHE A 385 2.07 10.56 -26.74
CA PHE A 385 2.96 9.42 -26.92
C PHE A 385 2.27 8.12 -26.50
N LYS A 386 2.71 7.01 -27.10
CA LYS A 386 2.49 5.68 -26.53
C LYS A 386 3.50 5.50 -25.41
N VAL A 387 3.10 5.82 -24.20
CA VAL A 387 3.95 5.74 -23.00
C VAL A 387 4.04 4.28 -22.55
N ILE A 388 5.25 3.74 -22.44
CA ILE A 388 5.55 2.42 -21.89
C ILE A 388 6.35 2.61 -20.60
N ALA A 389 5.69 2.46 -19.44
CA ALA A 389 6.35 2.59 -18.15
C ALA A 389 6.78 1.20 -17.64
N LEU A 390 8.03 1.08 -17.21
CA LEU A 390 8.64 -0.19 -16.80
C LEU A 390 8.96 -0.18 -15.31
N ASP A 391 8.68 -1.28 -14.62
CA ASP A 391 9.36 -1.60 -13.37
C ASP A 391 10.70 -2.23 -13.72
N THR A 392 11.82 -1.62 -13.36
CA THR A 392 13.14 -2.20 -13.66
C THR A 392 13.39 -3.47 -12.83
N ARG A 393 14.29 -4.34 -13.28
CA ARG A 393 14.52 -5.67 -12.71
C ARG A 393 14.64 -5.63 -11.18
N GLY A 394 13.85 -6.48 -10.51
CA GLY A 394 13.89 -6.63 -9.05
C GLY A 394 13.30 -5.45 -8.28
N GLN A 395 12.59 -4.54 -8.97
CA GLN A 395 11.91 -3.38 -8.40
C GLN A 395 10.44 -3.40 -8.82
N GLY A 396 9.59 -2.69 -8.09
CA GLY A 396 8.13 -2.74 -8.28
C GLY A 396 7.60 -4.18 -8.39
N ASN A 397 6.93 -4.48 -9.49
CA ASN A 397 6.39 -5.80 -9.80
C ASN A 397 7.36 -6.71 -10.55
N SER A 398 8.51 -6.21 -11.00
CA SER A 398 9.48 -6.99 -11.78
C SER A 398 10.23 -8.00 -10.92
N VAL A 399 10.46 -9.19 -11.47
CA VAL A 399 11.05 -10.31 -10.75
C VAL A 399 12.48 -10.55 -11.22
N ASN A 400 13.37 -10.78 -10.27
CA ASN A 400 14.72 -11.27 -10.54
C ASN A 400 14.90 -12.66 -9.93
N HIS A 401 15.24 -13.65 -10.76
CA HIS A 401 15.42 -15.02 -10.31
C HIS A 401 16.86 -15.34 -9.86
N LYS A 402 17.78 -14.37 -9.95
CA LYS A 402 19.19 -14.54 -9.58
C LYS A 402 19.60 -13.59 -8.46
N VAL A 403 20.54 -14.04 -7.62
CA VAL A 403 21.05 -13.29 -6.44
C VAL A 403 22.37 -12.53 -6.76
N SER A 404 22.79 -12.42 -8.02
CA SER A 404 23.99 -11.66 -8.38
C SER A 404 23.80 -10.16 -8.20
N PRO A 405 24.89 -9.39 -7.97
CA PRO A 405 24.84 -7.93 -7.96
C PRO A 405 24.18 -7.37 -9.22
N TYR A 406 23.43 -6.28 -9.05
CA TYR A 406 22.83 -5.59 -10.18
C TYR A 406 23.86 -4.77 -10.94
N LYS A 407 23.59 -4.58 -12.24
CA LYS A 407 24.35 -3.72 -13.13
C LYS A 407 23.40 -3.00 -14.08
N TYR A 408 23.68 -1.74 -14.39
CA TYR A 408 22.86 -0.98 -15.33
C TYR A 408 22.93 -1.54 -16.76
N GLU A 409 24.04 -2.20 -17.15
CA GLU A 409 24.11 -2.93 -18.41
C GLU A 409 23.05 -4.02 -18.49
N GLN A 410 22.75 -4.69 -17.38
CA GLN A 410 21.69 -5.69 -17.34
C GLN A 410 20.32 -5.05 -17.51
N PHE A 411 20.09 -3.89 -16.89
CA PHE A 411 18.83 -3.15 -17.04
C PHE A 411 18.66 -2.62 -18.48
N ALA A 412 19.75 -2.25 -19.15
CA ALA A 412 19.74 -1.85 -20.55
C ALA A 412 19.42 -3.03 -21.49
N GLU A 413 20.00 -4.22 -21.25
CA GLU A 413 19.62 -5.41 -22.02
C GLU A 413 18.15 -5.82 -21.79
N ASP A 414 17.65 -5.64 -20.56
CA ASP A 414 16.24 -5.89 -20.25
C ASP A 414 15.31 -4.95 -21.02
N LEU A 415 15.66 -3.66 -21.11
CA LEU A 415 14.95 -2.70 -21.95
C LEU A 415 14.98 -3.12 -23.44
N SER A 416 16.14 -3.56 -23.94
CA SER A 416 16.29 -4.03 -25.33
C SER A 416 15.38 -5.22 -25.62
N ALA A 417 15.36 -6.21 -24.72
CA ALA A 417 14.50 -7.38 -24.81
C ALA A 417 13.01 -7.03 -24.73
N VAL A 418 12.65 -6.04 -23.91
CA VAL A 418 11.27 -5.52 -23.84
C VAL A 418 10.89 -4.85 -25.16
N MET A 419 11.74 -4.01 -25.73
CA MET A 419 11.49 -3.36 -27.02
C MET A 419 11.30 -4.40 -28.13
N ASP A 420 12.13 -5.43 -28.18
CA ASP A 420 12.03 -6.51 -29.16
C ASP A 420 10.74 -7.31 -29.01
N ALA A 421 10.37 -7.68 -27.78
CA ALA A 421 9.13 -8.40 -27.49
C ALA A 421 7.86 -7.58 -27.81
N LEU A 422 7.95 -6.25 -27.79
CA LEU A 422 6.87 -5.34 -28.20
C LEU A 422 6.92 -4.96 -29.68
N SER A 423 7.91 -5.48 -30.42
CA SER A 423 8.18 -5.12 -31.82
C SER A 423 8.33 -3.60 -32.01
N ILE A 424 9.01 -2.95 -31.07
CA ILE A 424 9.34 -1.52 -31.13
C ILE A 424 10.80 -1.38 -31.55
N GLU A 425 11.03 -1.03 -32.81
CA GLU A 425 12.39 -0.87 -33.35
C GLU A 425 13.12 0.35 -32.77
N LYS A 426 12.40 1.45 -32.53
CA LYS A 426 12.97 2.71 -32.08
C LYS A 426 11.99 3.48 -31.19
N ALA A 427 12.48 4.07 -30.11
CA ALA A 427 11.65 4.85 -29.18
C ALA A 427 12.39 6.04 -28.54
N SER A 428 11.63 7.00 -28.03
CA SER A 428 12.17 8.00 -27.10
C SER A 428 12.26 7.41 -25.69
N LEU A 429 13.23 7.88 -24.90
CA LEU A 429 13.43 7.44 -23.51
C LEU A 429 13.34 8.63 -22.56
N LEU A 430 12.69 8.44 -21.42
CA LEU A 430 12.76 9.35 -20.27
C LEU A 430 13.23 8.57 -19.05
N GLY A 431 14.44 8.87 -18.61
CA GLY A 431 15.06 8.25 -17.44
C GLY A 431 15.21 9.23 -16.30
N TRP A 432 14.83 8.80 -15.10
CA TRP A 432 15.00 9.56 -13.86
C TRP A 432 15.94 8.80 -12.91
N SER A 433 17.00 9.47 -12.46
CA SER A 433 18.01 8.91 -11.54
C SER A 433 18.66 7.66 -12.13
N ASP A 434 18.61 6.51 -11.47
CA ASP A 434 18.99 5.18 -12.00
C ASP A 434 18.43 4.91 -13.41
N GLY A 435 17.22 5.37 -13.71
CA GLY A 435 16.63 5.25 -15.04
C GLY A 435 17.35 6.08 -16.09
N GLY A 436 17.90 7.24 -15.71
CA GLY A 436 18.78 8.04 -16.56
C GLY A 436 20.12 7.35 -16.81
N ASN A 437 20.69 6.72 -15.79
CA ASN A 437 21.92 5.92 -15.90
C ASN A 437 21.71 4.74 -16.86
N THR A 438 20.57 4.05 -16.71
CA THR A 438 20.15 2.96 -17.61
C THR A 438 19.98 3.46 -19.04
N ALA A 439 19.34 4.62 -19.25
CA ALA A 439 19.15 5.19 -20.59
C ALA A 439 20.48 5.56 -21.28
N LEU A 440 21.45 6.10 -20.54
CA LEU A 440 22.78 6.39 -21.07
C LEU A 440 23.48 5.11 -21.55
N ILE A 441 23.50 4.07 -20.72
CA ILE A 441 24.11 2.78 -21.08
C ILE A 441 23.36 2.11 -22.23
N PHE A 442 22.03 2.22 -22.26
CA PHE A 442 21.22 1.73 -23.36
C PHE A 442 21.59 2.43 -24.68
N ALA A 443 21.73 3.76 -24.68
CA ALA A 443 22.09 4.49 -25.89
C ALA A 443 23.51 4.21 -26.39
N LEU A 444 24.45 3.89 -25.50
CA LEU A 444 25.79 3.47 -25.88
C LEU A 444 25.80 2.07 -26.52
N LYS A 445 24.89 1.19 -26.10
CA LYS A 445 24.85 -0.22 -26.54
C LYS A 445 23.91 -0.48 -27.71
N HIS A 446 22.75 0.18 -27.73
CA HIS A 446 21.66 0.02 -28.70
C HIS A 446 21.28 1.38 -29.31
N PRO A 447 22.23 2.17 -29.86
CA PRO A 447 21.99 3.53 -30.35
C PRO A 447 20.93 3.60 -31.46
N GLU A 448 20.76 2.54 -32.24
CA GLU A 448 19.76 2.41 -33.30
C GLU A 448 18.34 2.38 -32.76
N LYS A 449 18.14 1.88 -31.53
CA LYS A 449 16.83 1.79 -30.86
C LYS A 449 16.39 3.11 -30.20
N VAL A 450 17.26 4.13 -30.18
CA VAL A 450 16.98 5.41 -29.55
C VAL A 450 16.58 6.48 -30.57
N ASP A 451 15.47 7.18 -30.30
CA ASP A 451 15.04 8.36 -31.05
C ASP A 451 15.52 9.66 -30.40
N LYS A 452 15.03 9.94 -29.19
CA LYS A 452 15.44 11.06 -28.31
C LYS A 452 15.56 10.57 -26.86
N MET A 453 16.33 11.26 -26.02
CA MET A 453 16.41 10.94 -24.59
C MET A 453 16.22 12.15 -23.70
N VAL A 454 15.54 11.96 -22.57
CA VAL A 454 15.51 12.89 -21.44
C VAL A 454 16.14 12.22 -20.23
N LEU A 455 17.13 12.88 -19.62
CA LEU A 455 17.91 12.37 -18.50
C LEU A 455 17.73 13.32 -17.31
N MET A 456 16.91 12.94 -16.33
CA MET A 456 16.72 13.71 -15.10
C MET A 456 17.61 13.15 -13.98
N GLY A 457 18.54 13.97 -13.47
CA GLY A 457 19.35 13.60 -12.29
C GLY A 457 20.21 12.34 -12.47
N ALA A 458 20.77 12.12 -13.66
CA ALA A 458 21.65 10.98 -13.96
C ALA A 458 23.10 11.24 -13.53
N ASN A 459 23.87 10.18 -13.27
CA ASN A 459 25.30 10.22 -13.00
C ASN A 459 26.07 9.21 -13.87
N LEU A 460 27.38 9.42 -14.02
CA LEU A 460 28.26 8.62 -14.88
C LEU A 460 29.09 7.62 -14.07
N PHE A 461 29.37 7.96 -12.82
CA PHE A 461 30.09 7.15 -11.87
C PHE A 461 29.58 7.41 -10.46
N PRO A 462 29.75 6.44 -9.53
CA PRO A 462 29.42 6.65 -8.12
C PRO A 462 30.44 7.57 -7.46
N GLY A 463 30.17 7.95 -6.21
CA GLY A 463 31.12 8.69 -5.39
C GLY A 463 30.84 10.19 -5.31
N ASN A 464 31.60 10.83 -4.42
CA ASN A 464 31.35 12.21 -3.98
C ASN A 464 31.65 13.27 -5.05
N GLU A 465 32.34 12.91 -6.13
CA GLU A 465 32.54 13.78 -7.29
C GLU A 465 31.23 13.96 -8.09
N ALA A 466 30.38 12.93 -8.11
CA ALA A 466 29.12 12.95 -8.84
C ALA A 466 27.90 13.25 -7.97
N ILE A 467 27.89 12.73 -6.72
CA ILE A 467 26.71 12.74 -5.84
C ILE A 467 27.08 13.43 -4.51
N GLU A 468 26.12 14.14 -3.92
CA GLU A 468 26.27 14.75 -2.60
C GLU A 468 26.66 13.72 -1.53
N GLU A 469 27.69 14.06 -0.74
CA GLU A 469 28.29 13.15 0.24
C GLU A 469 27.28 12.69 1.31
N GLY A 470 26.36 13.59 1.69
CA GLY A 470 25.27 13.26 2.61
C GLY A 470 24.39 12.12 2.10
N VAL A 471 24.14 12.07 0.79
CA VAL A 471 23.33 11.01 0.17
C VAL A 471 24.11 9.69 0.12
N LEU A 472 25.39 9.73 -0.24
CA LEU A 472 26.24 8.53 -0.23
C LEU A 472 26.29 7.89 1.16
N ARG A 473 26.46 8.70 2.22
CA ARG A 473 26.41 8.22 3.61
C ARG A 473 25.08 7.57 3.97
N LEU A 474 23.95 8.05 3.44
CA LEU A 474 22.65 7.39 3.66
C LEU A 474 22.61 5.99 3.03
N PHE A 475 23.14 5.84 1.81
CA PHE A 475 23.23 4.54 1.15
C PHE A 475 24.24 3.61 1.83
N GLU A 476 25.38 4.11 2.31
CA GLU A 476 26.35 3.33 3.09
C GLU A 476 25.75 2.82 4.40
N ASN A 477 25.06 3.69 5.15
CA ASN A 477 24.36 3.29 6.37
C ASN A 477 23.27 2.24 6.08
N ARG A 478 22.53 2.41 4.98
CA ARG A 478 21.54 1.42 4.52
C ARG A 478 22.20 0.08 4.20
N ARG A 479 23.30 0.08 3.43
CA ARG A 479 24.09 -1.12 3.11
C ARG A 479 24.50 -1.83 4.39
N ASP A 480 25.10 -1.11 5.33
CA ASP A 480 25.64 -1.68 6.56
C ASP A 480 24.53 -2.30 7.44
N SER A 481 23.35 -1.67 7.47
CA SER A 481 22.17 -2.21 8.15
C SER A 481 21.62 -3.50 7.51
N LEU A 482 21.82 -3.67 6.19
CA LEU A 482 21.30 -4.80 5.42
C LEU A 482 22.29 -5.97 5.34
N MET A 483 23.60 -5.75 5.52
CA MET A 483 24.63 -6.80 5.39
C MET A 483 24.39 -8.03 6.28
N LYS A 484 23.75 -7.85 7.45
CA LYS A 484 23.48 -8.94 8.40
C LYS A 484 22.13 -9.63 8.19
N ARG A 485 21.32 -9.16 7.23
CA ARG A 485 19.96 -9.65 6.98
C ARG A 485 19.98 -10.74 5.93
N THR A 486 19.33 -11.88 6.17
CA THR A 486 19.33 -13.01 5.22
C THR A 486 18.03 -13.16 4.44
N ASP A 487 17.00 -12.36 4.76
CA ASP A 487 15.71 -12.45 4.07
C ASP A 487 15.81 -11.93 2.61
N PRO A 488 15.09 -12.55 1.65
CA PRO A 488 15.21 -12.22 0.23
C PRO A 488 14.93 -10.75 -0.10
N VAL A 489 14.02 -10.11 0.62
CA VAL A 489 13.69 -8.69 0.44
C VAL A 489 14.89 -7.84 0.82
N SER A 490 15.44 -8.02 2.02
CA SER A 490 16.63 -7.30 2.48
C SER A 490 17.85 -7.56 1.59
N GLN A 491 18.01 -8.78 1.08
CA GLN A 491 19.08 -9.13 0.13
C GLN A 491 18.90 -8.42 -1.23
N ASN A 492 17.67 -8.29 -1.73
CA ASN A 492 17.41 -7.48 -2.92
C ASN A 492 17.71 -6.00 -2.67
N GLN A 493 17.27 -5.47 -1.53
CA GLN A 493 17.52 -4.10 -1.10
C GLN A 493 19.01 -3.80 -0.96
N LEU A 494 19.79 -4.76 -0.45
CA LEU A 494 21.24 -4.65 -0.34
C LEU A 494 21.85 -4.50 -1.75
N ARG A 495 21.46 -5.35 -2.71
CA ARG A 495 21.98 -5.29 -4.08
C ARG A 495 21.60 -3.99 -4.80
N LEU A 496 20.40 -3.46 -4.59
CA LEU A 496 19.99 -2.15 -5.15
C LEU A 496 20.75 -1.00 -4.49
N THR A 497 21.04 -1.10 -3.19
CA THR A 497 21.88 -0.13 -2.47
C THR A 497 23.31 -0.17 -2.99
N GLU A 498 23.85 -1.38 -3.21
CA GLU A 498 25.18 -1.55 -3.79
C GLU A 498 25.27 -1.05 -5.24
N LEU A 499 24.19 -1.16 -6.02
CA LEU A 499 24.14 -0.59 -7.38
C LEU A 499 24.40 0.91 -7.36
N VAL A 500 23.77 1.67 -6.46
CA VAL A 500 23.99 3.13 -6.33
C VAL A 500 25.41 3.45 -5.87
N LEU A 501 25.96 2.66 -4.95
CA LEU A 501 27.29 2.90 -4.37
C LEU A 501 28.44 2.49 -5.29
N LYS A 502 28.20 1.57 -6.23
CA LYS A 502 29.25 0.93 -7.02
C LYS A 502 29.10 1.11 -8.53
N GLU A 503 27.98 1.57 -9.04
CA GLU A 503 27.73 1.71 -10.49
C GLU A 503 27.06 3.08 -10.74
N PRO A 504 26.99 3.58 -12.00
CA PRO A 504 27.60 3.05 -13.22
C PRO A 504 29.10 3.38 -13.31
N HIS A 505 29.76 3.03 -14.41
CA HIS A 505 31.15 3.42 -14.70
C HIS A 505 31.30 3.88 -16.16
N ILE A 506 30.62 4.95 -16.53
CA ILE A 506 30.59 5.49 -17.88
C ILE A 506 31.72 6.52 -18.02
N ASN A 507 32.63 6.32 -18.96
CA ASN A 507 33.63 7.33 -19.27
C ASN A 507 32.97 8.49 -20.04
N PRO A 508 33.12 9.76 -19.61
CA PRO A 508 32.56 10.90 -20.33
C PRO A 508 32.93 10.94 -21.83
N SER A 509 34.11 10.43 -22.22
CA SER A 509 34.49 10.39 -23.64
C SER A 509 33.58 9.52 -24.50
N ASP A 510 32.98 8.47 -23.92
CA ASP A 510 32.16 7.50 -24.64
C ASP A 510 30.82 8.13 -25.07
N LEU A 511 30.35 9.12 -24.29
CA LEU A 511 29.12 9.86 -24.57
C LEU A 511 29.16 10.66 -25.88
N LYS A 512 30.37 10.91 -26.44
CA LYS A 512 30.53 11.55 -27.76
C LYS A 512 29.94 10.71 -28.89
N SER A 513 29.80 9.40 -28.68
CA SER A 513 29.19 8.48 -29.66
C SER A 513 27.66 8.62 -29.71
N ILE A 514 27.03 9.24 -28.71
CA ILE A 514 25.58 9.47 -28.66
C ILE A 514 25.24 10.61 -29.62
N ALA A 515 24.84 10.25 -30.85
CA ALA A 515 24.46 11.22 -31.88
C ALA A 515 23.00 11.71 -31.75
N LYS A 516 22.16 10.97 -31.02
CA LYS A 516 20.73 11.26 -30.85
C LYS A 516 20.52 12.52 -30.00
N PRO A 517 19.43 13.28 -30.21
CA PRO A 517 19.10 14.42 -29.36
C PRO A 517 18.90 13.98 -27.90
N VAL A 518 19.56 14.69 -26.98
CA VAL A 518 19.45 14.45 -25.53
C VAL A 518 19.05 15.73 -24.80
N LEU A 519 18.16 15.62 -23.83
CA LEU A 519 17.85 16.66 -22.86
C LEU A 519 18.36 16.21 -21.49
N VAL A 520 19.33 16.94 -20.96
CA VAL A 520 19.84 16.75 -19.60
C VAL A 520 19.11 17.70 -18.67
N VAL A 521 18.48 17.18 -17.61
CA VAL A 521 17.66 17.94 -16.68
C VAL A 521 18.15 17.70 -15.25
N ALA A 522 18.20 18.75 -14.43
CA ALA A 522 18.43 18.62 -12.99
C ALA A 522 17.68 19.72 -12.21
N GLY A 523 17.43 19.48 -10.93
CA GLY A 523 17.04 20.53 -10.00
C GLY A 523 18.22 21.47 -9.68
N GLU A 524 17.94 22.72 -9.33
CA GLU A 524 18.97 23.64 -8.82
C GLU A 524 19.65 23.15 -7.53
N SER A 525 18.92 22.40 -6.70
CA SER A 525 19.39 21.77 -5.46
C SER A 525 19.31 20.24 -5.54
N ASP A 526 19.64 19.68 -6.72
CA ASP A 526 19.71 18.23 -6.92
C ASP A 526 20.80 17.59 -6.05
N VAL A 527 20.64 16.30 -5.75
CA VAL A 527 21.65 15.50 -5.04
C VAL A 527 22.76 15.02 -5.97
N VAL A 528 22.51 14.98 -7.29
CA VAL A 528 23.58 14.89 -8.28
C VAL A 528 24.16 16.29 -8.46
N LYS A 529 25.48 16.40 -8.34
CA LYS A 529 26.18 17.68 -8.36
C LYS A 529 26.01 18.37 -9.70
N ARG A 530 25.83 19.69 -9.67
CA ARG A 530 25.65 20.50 -10.87
C ARG A 530 26.79 20.35 -11.86
N GLU A 531 28.02 20.30 -11.37
CA GLU A 531 29.23 20.10 -12.17
C GLU A 531 29.18 18.76 -12.92
N HIS A 532 28.64 17.73 -12.26
CA HIS A 532 28.45 16.40 -12.85
C HIS A 532 27.35 16.39 -13.91
N THR A 533 26.23 17.08 -13.68
CA THR A 533 25.20 17.28 -14.72
C THR A 533 25.76 18.03 -15.93
N MET A 534 26.58 19.06 -15.72
CA MET A 534 27.24 19.81 -16.80
C MET A 534 28.27 18.95 -17.54
N LEU A 535 28.98 18.06 -16.85
CA LEU A 535 29.87 17.07 -17.47
C LEU A 535 29.10 16.19 -18.47
N ILE A 536 27.92 15.68 -18.09
CA ILE A 536 27.07 14.88 -19.00
C ILE A 536 26.69 15.71 -20.25
N HIS A 537 26.19 16.92 -20.05
CA HIS A 537 25.80 17.81 -21.15
C HIS A 537 26.97 18.10 -22.10
N SER A 538 28.11 18.54 -21.58
CA SER A 538 29.29 18.88 -22.40
C SER A 538 29.90 17.67 -23.11
N SER A 539 29.64 16.45 -22.64
CA SER A 539 30.15 15.22 -23.24
C SER A 539 29.28 14.70 -24.40
N ILE A 540 28.03 15.15 -24.51
CA ILE A 540 27.10 14.73 -25.56
C ILE A 540 26.90 15.86 -26.56
N LYS A 541 27.34 15.66 -27.81
CA LYS A 541 27.36 16.70 -28.86
C LYS A 541 25.99 17.32 -29.12
N ASN A 542 24.92 16.51 -29.14
CA ASN A 542 23.56 16.96 -29.45
C ASN A 542 22.68 17.00 -28.20
N SER A 543 23.18 17.64 -27.14
CA SER A 543 22.43 17.76 -25.90
C SER A 543 21.98 19.19 -25.60
N LYS A 544 20.86 19.31 -24.87
CA LYS A 544 20.38 20.53 -24.23
C LYS A 544 20.44 20.35 -22.70
N LEU A 545 20.62 21.43 -21.96
CA LEU A 545 20.65 21.43 -20.50
C LEU A 545 19.52 22.30 -19.95
N GLU A 546 18.75 21.77 -19.01
CA GLU A 546 17.72 22.50 -18.27
C GLU A 546 17.94 22.33 -16.76
N ILE A 547 18.22 23.43 -16.07
CA ILE A 547 18.32 23.47 -14.60
C ILE A 547 17.07 24.12 -14.04
N ILE A 548 16.24 23.35 -13.34
CA ILE A 548 14.95 23.81 -12.85
C ILE A 548 15.14 24.55 -11.52
N LYS A 549 14.95 25.87 -11.56
CA LYS A 549 15.11 26.77 -10.42
C LYS A 549 14.24 26.35 -9.23
N GLY A 550 14.82 26.31 -8.04
CA GLY A 550 14.16 25.87 -6.81
C GLY A 550 13.77 24.37 -6.79
N GLY A 551 14.15 23.61 -7.83
CA GLY A 551 13.93 22.17 -7.91
C GLY A 551 15.01 21.37 -7.19
N ASP A 552 14.65 20.21 -6.66
CA ASP A 552 15.59 19.20 -6.14
C ASP A 552 15.57 17.92 -7.01
N HIS A 553 16.13 16.83 -6.51
CA HIS A 553 16.14 15.54 -7.23
C HIS A 553 14.73 15.00 -7.58
N TYR A 554 13.70 15.45 -6.85
CA TYR A 554 12.31 15.00 -6.99
C TYR A 554 11.45 15.98 -7.79
N VAL A 555 12.03 16.83 -8.63
CA VAL A 555 11.30 17.73 -9.53
C VAL A 555 10.18 17.04 -10.33
N PRO A 556 10.34 15.81 -10.88
CA PRO A 556 9.24 15.12 -11.55
C PRO A 556 7.98 14.97 -10.68
N LEU A 557 8.12 14.94 -9.35
CA LEU A 557 7.02 14.83 -8.39
C LEU A 557 6.62 16.15 -7.74
N LYS A 558 7.59 17.00 -7.40
CA LYS A 558 7.35 18.25 -6.65
C LYS A 558 6.94 19.42 -7.55
N ASN A 559 7.44 19.42 -8.79
CA ASN A 559 7.19 20.47 -9.78
C ASN A 559 6.80 19.85 -11.14
N PRO A 560 5.80 18.96 -11.18
CA PRO A 560 5.50 18.14 -12.35
C PRO A 560 5.11 18.96 -13.58
N ASP A 561 4.35 20.05 -13.41
CA ASP A 561 3.89 20.87 -14.54
C ASP A 561 5.05 21.47 -15.33
N VAL A 562 6.07 21.97 -14.62
CA VAL A 562 7.28 22.55 -15.22
C VAL A 562 8.09 21.46 -15.92
N PHE A 563 8.33 20.34 -15.22
CA PHE A 563 9.09 19.22 -15.76
C PHE A 563 8.42 18.63 -17.01
N ASN A 564 7.12 18.33 -16.91
CA ASN A 564 6.32 17.77 -17.99
C ASN A 564 6.30 18.65 -19.23
N LYS A 565 6.20 19.97 -19.05
CA LYS A 565 6.25 20.91 -20.16
C LYS A 565 7.60 20.88 -20.87
N ILE A 566 8.70 20.94 -20.13
CA ILE A 566 10.07 20.87 -20.67
C ILE A 566 10.27 19.57 -21.46
N VAL A 567 9.84 18.44 -20.89
CA VAL A 567 9.88 17.12 -21.53
C VAL A 567 9.09 17.12 -22.84
N LEU A 568 7.82 17.57 -22.80
CA LEU A 568 6.95 17.56 -23.96
C LEU A 568 7.48 18.47 -25.08
N ASP A 569 7.94 19.67 -24.75
CA ASP A 569 8.50 20.62 -25.71
C ASP A 569 9.72 20.02 -26.43
N PHE A 570 10.56 19.28 -25.72
CA PHE A 570 11.73 18.60 -26.30
C PHE A 570 11.37 17.38 -27.15
N LEU A 571 10.45 16.54 -26.65
CA LEU A 571 10.07 15.31 -27.32
C LEU A 571 9.19 15.55 -28.55
N SER A 572 8.38 16.62 -28.55
CA SER A 572 7.50 16.96 -29.67
C SER A 572 8.28 17.12 -30.99
N PRO A 573 7.69 16.75 -32.14
CA PRO A 573 8.26 17.08 -33.45
C PRO A 573 8.38 18.60 -33.57
N GLY A 574 9.51 19.10 -34.09
CA GLY A 574 9.63 20.53 -34.40
C GLY A 574 8.57 20.92 -35.45
N ASN A 575 8.09 22.16 -35.42
CA ASN A 575 7.08 22.73 -36.34
C ASN A 575 7.47 22.73 -37.85
N GLY A 576 8.39 21.88 -38.30
CA GLY A 576 8.89 21.80 -39.67
C GLY A 576 8.47 20.54 -40.45
N GLU A 577 7.77 19.58 -39.84
CA GLU A 577 7.32 18.36 -40.52
C GLU A 577 5.86 18.05 -40.13
N ARG A 578 4.92 18.76 -40.77
CA ARG A 578 3.51 18.36 -40.87
C ARG A 578 3.05 18.47 -42.30
#